data_AF-A0AAD7IMN6-F1
#
_entry.id   AF-A0AAD7IMN6-F1
#
_cell.length_a   1.000
_cell.length_b   1.000
_cell.length_c   1.000
_cell.angle_alpha   90.00
_cell.angle_beta   90.00
_cell.angle_gamma   90.00
#
_symmetry.space_group_name_H-M   'P 1'
#
loop_
_entity.id
_entity.type
_entity.pdbx_description
1 polymer ?
#
loop_
_entity_poly.entity_id
_entity_poly.type
_entity_poly.pdbx_seq_one_letter_code
_entity_poly.pdbx_strand_id
1 'polypeptide(L)'
;HFSKGHGAPTNTVHPHYIRKRHVARANHGQRIPWASKEITKDPEAYASLVDVLSGLVEYLANKMYLHRPGFTQELEAYVGILPHNAHCPWAPFGGIVVNLNACSDAHLDPLDLKKQCVVIPLMRDCIGAGLVLHEARLVLDLHSGDVVLFPSGRFTHYNLHY
;
A
#
# COMPACT_ATOMS: atom_id res chain seq x y z
N HIS A 1 -17.70 0.24 24.20
CA HIS A 1 -17.93 -1.17 23.84
C HIS A 1 -16.58 -1.90 23.78
N PHE A 2 -16.24 -2.69 24.80
CA PHE A 2 -15.00 -3.48 24.81
C PHE A 2 -15.33 -4.94 24.46
N SER A 3 -14.81 -5.41 23.33
CA SER A 3 -14.88 -6.81 22.91
C SER A 3 -14.02 -7.68 23.84
N LYS A 4 -14.63 -8.58 24.61
CA LYS A 4 -13.91 -9.64 25.35
C LYS A 4 -13.48 -10.72 24.34
N GLY A 5 -12.18 -10.85 24.09
CA GLY A 5 -11.61 -11.94 23.29
C GLY A 5 -11.45 -13.21 24.13
N HIS A 6 -11.89 -14.35 23.62
CA HIS A 6 -11.59 -15.66 24.20
C HIS A 6 -10.11 -16.01 23.97
N GLY A 7 -9.41 -16.44 25.03
CA GLY A 7 -7.97 -16.73 24.99
C GLY A 7 -7.03 -15.57 25.32
N ALA A 8 -7.54 -14.44 25.85
CA ALA A 8 -6.69 -13.38 26.39
C ALA A 8 -5.86 -13.90 27.57
N PRO A 9 -4.54 -13.57 27.65
CA PRO A 9 -3.69 -13.98 28.77
C PRO A 9 -4.35 -13.59 30.09
N THR A 10 -4.56 -14.58 30.98
CA THR A 10 -5.21 -14.36 32.27
C THR A 10 -4.31 -13.54 33.18
N ASN A 11 -4.60 -12.25 33.31
CA ASN A 11 -4.10 -11.29 34.32
C ASN A 11 -2.57 -11.21 34.57
N THR A 12 -1.75 -11.90 33.79
CA THR A 12 -0.30 -12.02 34.04
C THR A 12 0.55 -11.21 33.06
N VAL A 13 -0.05 -10.75 31.96
CA VAL A 13 0.65 -9.97 30.94
C VAL A 13 -0.19 -8.75 30.59
N HIS A 14 0.26 -7.57 31.03
CA HIS A 14 -0.36 -6.31 30.60
C HIS A 14 -0.33 -6.23 29.06
N PRO A 15 -1.40 -5.76 28.38
CA PRO A 15 -1.51 -5.80 26.91
C PRO A 15 -0.33 -5.19 26.15
N HIS A 16 0.37 -4.23 26.76
CA HIS A 16 1.61 -3.64 26.25
C HIS A 16 2.76 -4.65 26.05
N TYR A 17 2.79 -5.74 26.83
CA TYR A 17 3.82 -6.77 26.79
C TYR A 17 3.42 -7.98 25.93
N ILE A 18 2.21 -7.98 25.35
CA ILE A 18 1.77 -9.04 24.44
C ILE A 18 2.40 -8.81 23.07
N ARG A 19 3.47 -9.53 22.76
CA ARG A 19 4.09 -9.53 21.44
C ARG A 19 3.60 -10.73 20.63
N LYS A 20 3.20 -10.52 19.38
CA LYS A 20 2.94 -11.61 18.45
C LYS A 20 4.28 -12.23 18.04
N ARG A 21 4.45 -13.55 18.23
CA ARG A 21 5.65 -14.28 17.79
C ARG A 21 5.84 -14.02 16.28
N HIS A 22 7.04 -13.63 15.87
CA HIS A 22 7.42 -13.25 14.48
C HIS A 22 6.98 -11.87 13.96
N VAL A 23 6.66 -10.89 14.82
CA VAL A 23 6.44 -9.49 14.37
C VAL A 23 7.44 -8.54 15.04
N ALA A 24 8.25 -7.84 14.23
CA ALA A 24 9.36 -7.00 14.70
C ALA A 24 8.91 -5.70 15.39
N ARG A 25 7.76 -5.14 15.00
CA ARG A 25 7.10 -3.98 15.64
C ARG A 25 5.59 -4.13 15.49
N ALA A 26 4.87 -4.19 16.60
CA ALA A 26 3.42 -4.02 16.61
C ALA A 26 3.11 -2.64 17.19
N ASN A 27 2.49 -1.75 16.42
CA ASN A 27 2.03 -0.47 16.95
C ASN A 27 0.79 -0.73 17.83
N HIS A 28 1.02 -1.02 19.12
CA HIS A 28 -0.03 -1.47 20.04
C HIS A 28 -1.15 -0.43 20.24
N GLY A 29 -0.87 0.86 19.98
CA GLY A 29 -1.83 1.96 20.09
C GLY A 29 -2.72 2.15 18.86
N GLN A 30 -2.47 1.41 17.78
CA GLN A 30 -3.10 1.69 16.48
C GLN A 30 -3.48 0.39 15.79
N ARG A 31 -4.70 -0.08 16.09
CA ARG A 31 -5.24 -1.39 15.68
C ARG A 31 -6.24 -1.31 14.53
N ILE A 32 -6.49 -0.11 14.04
CA ILE A 32 -7.57 0.25 13.12
C ILE A 32 -6.93 1.14 12.06
N PRO A 33 -7.21 1.06 10.75
CA PRO A 33 -6.67 2.01 9.77
C PRO A 33 -7.04 3.48 10.11
N TRP A 34 -6.14 4.44 9.81
CA TRP A 34 -6.38 5.89 9.97
C TRP A 34 -5.73 6.66 8.82
N ALA A 35 -6.18 7.90 8.62
CA ALA A 35 -5.57 8.82 7.65
C ALA A 35 -4.10 9.09 7.99
N SER A 36 -3.22 9.11 6.99
CA SER A 36 -1.80 9.39 7.23
C SER A 36 -1.58 10.79 7.82
N LYS A 37 -0.40 11.02 8.41
CA LYS A 37 -0.07 12.33 8.99
C LYS A 37 -0.06 13.42 7.92
N GLU A 38 0.32 13.07 6.71
CA GLU A 38 0.38 13.94 5.55
C GLU A 38 -1.02 14.47 5.20
N ILE A 39 -2.03 13.59 5.17
CA ILE A 39 -3.44 13.98 4.95
C ILE A 39 -3.89 14.98 6.01
N THR A 40 -3.54 14.74 7.28
CA THR A 40 -3.95 15.65 8.37
C THR A 40 -3.19 16.97 8.38
N LYS A 41 -1.98 16.99 7.83
CA LYS A 41 -1.12 18.17 7.79
C LYS A 41 -1.50 19.12 6.65
N ASP A 42 -1.90 18.58 5.52
CA ASP A 42 -2.30 19.34 4.34
C ASP A 42 -3.52 18.70 3.64
N PRO A 43 -4.73 18.93 4.19
CA PRO A 43 -5.95 18.36 3.62
C PRO A 43 -6.28 18.90 2.21
N GLU A 44 -5.87 20.14 1.90
CA GLU A 44 -6.12 20.77 0.61
C GLU A 44 -5.28 20.11 -0.49
N ALA A 45 -3.97 19.95 -0.26
CA ALA A 45 -3.11 19.23 -1.19
C ALA A 45 -3.56 17.78 -1.39
N TYR A 46 -4.02 17.11 -0.33
CA TYR A 46 -4.60 15.78 -0.44
C TYR A 46 -5.86 15.76 -1.29
N ALA A 47 -6.78 16.72 -1.11
CA ALA A 47 -7.98 16.82 -1.92
C ALA A 47 -7.66 17.07 -3.40
N SER A 48 -6.70 17.95 -3.70
CA SER A 48 -6.22 18.17 -5.07
C SER A 48 -5.59 16.91 -5.66
N LEU A 49 -4.84 16.13 -4.87
CA LEU A 49 -4.24 14.88 -5.33
C LEU A 49 -5.31 13.84 -5.68
N VAL A 50 -6.34 13.72 -4.85
CA VAL A 50 -7.50 12.84 -5.10
C VAL A 50 -8.20 13.23 -6.41
N ASP A 51 -8.45 14.52 -6.60
CA ASP A 51 -9.12 15.02 -7.80
C ASP A 51 -8.31 14.75 -9.08
N VAL A 52 -7.03 15.13 -9.09
CA VAL A 52 -6.13 14.97 -10.25
C VAL A 52 -5.93 13.50 -10.63
N LEU A 53 -5.84 12.61 -9.65
CA LEU A 53 -5.58 11.18 -9.90
C LEU A 53 -6.84 10.34 -10.06
N SER A 54 -8.03 10.90 -9.86
CA SER A 54 -9.31 10.18 -9.89
C SER A 54 -9.49 9.35 -11.18
N GLY A 55 -9.26 9.95 -12.34
CA GLY A 55 -9.37 9.26 -13.64
C GLY A 55 -8.33 8.15 -13.81
N LEU A 56 -7.13 8.31 -13.24
CA LEU A 56 -6.11 7.26 -13.25
C LEU A 56 -6.54 6.09 -12.36
N VAL A 57 -7.07 6.36 -11.18
CA VAL A 57 -7.59 5.33 -10.26
C VAL A 57 -8.71 4.54 -10.92
N GLU A 58 -9.67 5.22 -11.55
CA GLU A 58 -10.77 4.55 -12.27
C GLU A 58 -10.25 3.66 -13.40
N TYR A 59 -9.30 4.16 -14.20
CA TYR A 59 -8.66 3.37 -15.25
C TYR A 59 -8.00 2.10 -14.69
N LEU A 60 -7.23 2.23 -13.60
CA LEU A 60 -6.56 1.10 -12.96
C LEU A 60 -7.56 0.11 -12.37
N ALA A 61 -8.61 0.59 -11.71
CA ALA A 61 -9.68 -0.24 -11.16
C ALA A 61 -10.28 -1.12 -12.27
N ASN A 62 -10.61 -0.51 -13.42
CA ASN A 62 -11.14 -1.23 -14.58
C ASN A 62 -10.15 -2.28 -15.12
N LYS A 63 -8.86 -1.97 -15.20
CA LYS A 63 -7.82 -2.94 -15.61
C LYS A 63 -7.66 -4.07 -14.60
N MET A 64 -7.69 -3.77 -13.31
CA MET A 64 -7.61 -4.76 -12.24
C MET A 64 -8.81 -5.70 -12.27
N TYR A 65 -10.01 -5.17 -12.50
CA TYR A 65 -11.21 -5.98 -12.70
C TYR A 65 -11.12 -6.89 -13.92
N LEU A 66 -10.60 -6.39 -15.03
CA LEU A 66 -10.44 -7.17 -16.25
C LEU A 66 -9.43 -8.31 -16.09
N HIS A 67 -8.28 -8.04 -15.47
CA HIS A 67 -7.16 -8.98 -15.43
C HIS A 67 -7.10 -9.84 -14.15
N ARG A 68 -7.64 -9.36 -13.03
CA ARG A 68 -7.51 -9.97 -11.70
C ARG A 68 -8.80 -9.82 -10.86
N PRO A 69 -9.99 -10.15 -11.39
CA PRO A 69 -11.27 -9.85 -10.73
C PRO A 69 -11.37 -10.37 -9.29
N GLY A 70 -10.89 -11.59 -9.01
CA GLY A 70 -10.91 -12.14 -7.65
C GLY A 70 -10.04 -11.39 -6.66
N PHE A 71 -8.87 -10.90 -7.09
CA PHE A 71 -8.01 -10.08 -6.24
C PHE A 71 -8.61 -8.69 -6.01
N THR A 72 -9.25 -8.11 -7.05
CA THR A 72 -9.94 -6.83 -6.93
C THR A 72 -11.11 -6.89 -5.94
N GLN A 73 -11.93 -7.93 -6.01
CA GLN A 73 -13.05 -8.13 -5.07
C GLN A 73 -12.57 -8.27 -3.62
N GLU A 74 -11.46 -8.97 -3.40
CA GLU A 74 -10.85 -9.07 -2.08
C GLU A 74 -10.39 -7.69 -1.58
N LEU A 75 -9.68 -6.92 -2.42
CA LEU A 75 -9.24 -5.56 -2.08
C LEU A 75 -10.42 -4.66 -1.69
N GLU A 76 -11.49 -4.70 -2.47
CA GLU A 76 -12.72 -3.95 -2.16
C GLU A 76 -13.38 -4.39 -0.86
N ALA A 77 -13.37 -5.69 -0.53
CA ALA A 77 -13.89 -6.16 0.74
C ALA A 77 -13.11 -5.56 1.92
N TYR A 78 -11.79 -5.36 1.79
CA TYR A 78 -10.97 -4.67 2.80
C TYR A 78 -11.28 -3.17 2.88
N VAL A 79 -11.46 -2.52 1.74
CA VAL A 79 -11.81 -1.08 1.67
C VAL A 79 -13.22 -0.83 2.21
N GLY A 80 -14.17 -1.73 1.95
CA GLY A 80 -15.57 -1.61 2.38
C GLY A 80 -15.78 -1.77 3.88
N ILE A 81 -14.79 -2.28 4.62
CA ILE A 81 -14.84 -2.39 6.10
C ILE A 81 -14.01 -1.31 6.79
N LEU A 82 -13.64 -0.24 6.07
CA LEU A 82 -12.90 0.86 6.68
C LEU A 82 -13.70 1.49 7.83
N PRO A 83 -12.99 1.94 8.89
CA PRO A 83 -13.63 2.43 10.11
C PRO A 83 -14.51 3.65 9.84
N HIS A 84 -15.58 3.80 10.60
CA HIS A 84 -16.52 4.93 10.49
C HIS A 84 -17.16 5.07 9.10
N ASN A 85 -17.26 3.98 8.33
CA ASN A 85 -17.81 4.00 6.98
C ASN A 85 -17.07 5.01 6.08
N ALA A 86 -15.76 5.16 6.30
CA ALA A 86 -14.93 6.08 5.53
C ALA A 86 -14.85 5.63 4.07
N HIS A 87 -15.05 6.57 3.16
CA HIS A 87 -14.88 6.35 1.73
C HIS A 87 -13.38 6.38 1.37
N CYS A 88 -12.88 5.33 0.70
CA CYS A 88 -11.53 5.34 0.16
C CYS A 88 -11.57 5.87 -1.29
N PRO A 89 -10.99 7.05 -1.58
CA PRO A 89 -10.94 7.56 -2.95
C PRO A 89 -10.03 6.75 -3.86
N TRP A 90 -9.26 5.81 -3.31
CA TRP A 90 -8.30 4.98 -4.02
C TRP A 90 -8.85 3.59 -4.38
N ALA A 91 -10.14 3.32 -4.11
CA ALA A 91 -10.74 2.00 -4.36
C ALA A 91 -10.49 1.52 -5.80
N PRO A 92 -10.15 0.23 -6.01
CA PRO A 92 -10.14 -0.87 -5.04
C PRO A 92 -8.91 -0.84 -4.10
N PHE A 93 -7.92 0.01 -4.35
CA PHE A 93 -6.73 0.11 -3.52
C PHE A 93 -7.04 0.72 -2.15
N GLY A 94 -6.32 0.27 -1.12
CA GLY A 94 -6.49 0.76 0.26
C GLY A 94 -5.83 2.11 0.53
N GLY A 95 -5.04 2.62 -0.40
CA GLY A 95 -4.29 3.86 -0.29
C GLY A 95 -3.27 3.99 -1.42
N ILE A 96 -2.56 5.11 -1.42
CA ILE A 96 -1.47 5.38 -2.37
C ILE A 96 -0.24 5.90 -1.64
N VAL A 97 0.92 5.74 -2.26
CA VAL A 97 2.18 6.37 -1.86
C VAL A 97 2.70 7.15 -3.06
N VAL A 98 3.01 8.42 -2.85
CA VAL A 98 3.61 9.27 -3.88
C VAL A 98 5.08 9.48 -3.53
N ASN A 99 5.96 8.89 -4.32
CA ASN A 99 7.41 9.05 -4.18
C ASN A 99 7.90 10.06 -5.21
N LEU A 100 8.25 11.27 -4.76
CA LEU A 100 8.91 12.26 -5.60
C LEU A 100 10.40 11.93 -5.66
N ASN A 101 10.99 11.97 -6.86
CA ASN A 101 12.41 11.69 -7.05
C ASN A 101 12.83 10.33 -6.48
N ALA A 102 12.03 9.31 -6.76
CA ALA A 102 12.12 8.02 -6.10
C ALA A 102 13.47 7.32 -6.37
N CYS A 103 14.27 7.19 -5.33
CA CYS A 103 15.45 6.33 -5.25
C CYS A 103 15.38 5.66 -3.87
N SER A 104 15.36 4.34 -3.83
CA SER A 104 15.09 3.60 -2.60
C SER A 104 16.10 2.50 -2.35
N ASP A 105 16.31 2.19 -1.08
CA ASP A 105 17.05 1.00 -0.69
C ASP A 105 16.22 -0.26 -0.96
N ALA A 106 16.91 -1.39 -1.13
CA ALA A 106 16.29 -2.69 -1.36
C ALA A 106 15.40 -3.10 -0.19
N HIS A 107 14.11 -3.34 -0.44
CA HIS A 107 13.14 -3.70 0.60
C HIS A 107 12.04 -4.64 0.12
N LEU A 108 11.27 -5.14 1.09
CA LEU A 108 10.05 -5.92 0.91
C LEU A 108 8.90 -5.18 1.58
N ASP A 109 7.69 -5.35 1.05
CA ASP A 109 6.45 -4.89 1.68
C ASP A 109 5.63 -6.08 2.20
N PRO A 110 6.01 -6.65 3.36
CA PRO A 110 5.34 -7.85 3.88
C PRO A 110 3.92 -7.58 4.39
N LEU A 111 3.55 -6.31 4.55
CA LEU A 111 2.25 -5.88 5.06
C LEU A 111 1.22 -5.63 3.95
N ASP A 112 1.63 -5.65 2.68
CA ASP A 112 0.70 -5.52 1.57
C ASP A 112 -0.27 -6.68 1.54
N LEU A 113 -1.52 -6.39 1.19
CA LEU A 113 -2.54 -7.42 1.05
C LEU A 113 -2.14 -8.38 -0.06
N LYS A 114 -2.10 -9.68 0.27
CA LYS A 114 -1.55 -10.75 -0.60
C LYS A 114 -0.13 -10.45 -1.11
N LYS A 115 0.58 -9.51 -0.46
CA LYS A 115 1.93 -9.09 -0.81
C LYS A 115 2.02 -8.54 -2.23
N GLN A 116 1.00 -7.83 -2.73
CA GLN A 116 0.98 -7.25 -4.08
C GLN A 116 0.99 -5.73 -4.03
N CYS A 117 1.75 -5.11 -4.94
CA CYS A 117 1.84 -3.67 -5.12
C CYS A 117 1.68 -3.32 -6.60
N VAL A 118 1.07 -2.15 -6.86
CA VAL A 118 0.99 -1.54 -8.18
C VAL A 118 1.88 -0.30 -8.20
N VAL A 119 2.79 -0.23 -9.15
CA VAL A 119 3.68 0.92 -9.39
C VAL A 119 3.38 1.54 -10.74
N ILE A 120 3.33 2.86 -10.75
CA ILE A 120 3.11 3.68 -11.94
C ILE A 120 4.14 4.81 -11.91
N PRO A 121 5.12 4.82 -12.82
CA PRO A 121 6.04 5.93 -12.93
C PRO A 121 5.33 7.15 -13.56
N LEU A 122 5.60 8.32 -13.00
CA LEU A 122 5.25 9.61 -13.60
C LEU A 122 6.56 10.35 -13.82
N MET A 123 7.15 10.15 -14.99
CA MET A 123 8.49 10.63 -15.34
C MET A 123 8.47 11.46 -16.62
N ARG A 124 9.34 12.46 -16.68
CA ARG A 124 9.63 13.22 -17.90
C ARG A 124 11.14 13.27 -18.07
N ASP A 125 11.64 12.71 -19.16
CA ASP A 125 13.06 12.75 -19.54
C ASP A 125 14.02 12.17 -18.47
N CYS A 126 13.57 11.20 -17.65
CA CYS A 126 14.42 10.48 -16.68
C CYS A 126 15.08 9.27 -17.36
N ILE A 127 16.39 9.08 -17.13
CA ILE A 127 17.16 7.96 -17.69
C ILE A 127 17.75 7.16 -16.54
N GLY A 128 17.59 5.84 -16.55
CA GLY A 128 18.20 4.95 -15.55
C GLY A 128 17.38 4.71 -14.28
N ALA A 129 16.18 5.31 -14.18
CA ALA A 129 15.23 5.20 -13.06
C ALA A 129 14.55 3.81 -12.90
N GLY A 130 15.23 2.72 -13.26
CA GLY A 130 14.64 1.40 -13.36
C GLY A 130 14.14 0.85 -12.02
N LEU A 131 13.01 0.14 -12.07
CA LEU A 131 12.51 -0.65 -10.94
C LEU A 131 13.15 -2.03 -10.97
N VAL A 132 13.91 -2.36 -9.93
CA VAL A 132 14.57 -3.68 -9.83
C VAL A 132 13.69 -4.65 -9.06
N LEU A 133 13.55 -5.87 -9.58
CA LEU A 133 12.98 -7.03 -8.90
C LEU A 133 14.09 -8.08 -8.73
N HIS A 134 14.74 -8.06 -7.57
CA HIS A 134 16.02 -8.73 -7.37
C HIS A 134 15.97 -10.25 -7.56
N GLU A 135 15.02 -10.94 -6.92
CA GLU A 135 14.91 -12.40 -7.04
C GLU A 135 14.46 -12.84 -8.44
N ALA A 136 13.81 -11.96 -9.21
CA ALA A 136 13.49 -12.21 -10.60
C ALA A 136 14.68 -11.93 -11.54
N ARG A 137 15.72 -11.25 -11.05
CA ARG A 137 16.86 -10.74 -11.84
C ARG A 137 16.39 -9.85 -12.99
N LEU A 138 15.36 -9.06 -12.74
CA LEU A 138 14.78 -8.14 -13.71
C LEU A 138 15.04 -6.70 -13.29
N VAL A 139 15.41 -5.88 -14.27
CA VAL A 139 15.37 -4.42 -14.18
C VAL A 139 14.32 -3.98 -15.18
N LEU A 140 13.27 -3.34 -14.68
CA LEU A 140 12.20 -2.80 -15.50
C LEU A 140 12.50 -1.34 -15.78
N ASP A 141 12.77 -1.03 -17.05
CA ASP A 141 12.96 0.33 -17.53
C ASP A 141 11.58 0.96 -17.83
N LEU A 142 10.98 1.54 -16.80
CA LEU A 142 9.59 1.98 -16.84
C LEU A 142 9.47 3.41 -17.37
N HIS A 143 8.47 3.63 -18.21
CA HIS A 143 8.13 4.91 -18.80
C HIS A 143 6.76 5.39 -18.32
N SER A 144 6.51 6.69 -18.42
CA SER A 144 5.19 7.25 -18.12
C SER A 144 4.09 6.55 -18.91
N GLY A 145 3.10 6.01 -18.18
CA GLY A 145 2.00 5.22 -18.74
C GLY A 145 2.12 3.71 -18.50
N ASP A 146 3.31 3.23 -18.12
CA ASP A 146 3.48 1.84 -17.69
C ASP A 146 2.79 1.57 -16.35
N VAL A 147 2.30 0.35 -16.18
CA VAL A 147 1.69 -0.12 -14.94
C VAL A 147 2.28 -1.47 -14.59
N VAL A 148 2.90 -1.57 -13.42
CA VAL A 148 3.52 -2.82 -12.94
C VAL A 148 2.77 -3.30 -11.72
N LEU A 149 2.18 -4.49 -11.81
CA LEU A 149 1.66 -5.24 -10.67
C LEU A 149 2.62 -6.38 -10.35
N PHE A 150 3.18 -6.41 -9.15
CA PHE A 150 4.12 -7.45 -8.73
C PHE A 150 3.95 -7.81 -7.25
N PRO A 151 4.42 -9.00 -6.82
CA PRO A 151 4.28 -9.40 -5.43
C PRO A 151 5.39 -8.79 -4.54
N SER A 152 5.21 -7.54 -4.11
CA SER A 152 6.09 -6.72 -3.27
C SER A 152 6.59 -7.37 -1.97
N GLY A 153 5.80 -8.24 -1.33
CA GLY A 153 6.23 -8.98 -0.14
C GLY A 153 6.96 -10.29 -0.43
N ARG A 154 7.28 -10.56 -1.70
CA ARG A 154 8.07 -11.73 -2.17
C ARG A 154 9.30 -11.33 -2.97
N PHE A 155 9.28 -10.17 -3.63
CA PHE A 155 10.42 -9.64 -4.37
C PHE A 155 11.01 -8.45 -3.64
N THR A 156 12.29 -8.58 -3.29
CA THR A 156 13.11 -7.46 -2.89
C THR A 156 13.18 -6.50 -4.07
N HIS A 157 12.72 -5.27 -3.86
CA HIS A 157 12.59 -4.27 -4.91
C HIS A 157 13.12 -2.92 -4.47
N TYR A 158 13.55 -2.14 -5.46
CA TYR A 158 14.11 -0.80 -5.27
C TYR A 158 14.13 -0.02 -6.58
N ASN A 159 14.12 1.31 -6.46
CA ASN A 159 14.25 2.23 -7.59
C ASN A 159 15.70 2.67 -7.72
N LEU A 160 16.26 2.57 -8.92
CA LEU A 160 17.58 3.08 -9.25
C LEU A 160 17.59 4.61 -9.35
N HIS A 161 18.80 5.19 -9.25
CA HIS A 161 19.00 6.62 -9.46
C HIS A 161 18.83 6.99 -10.94
N TYR A 162 18.39 8.23 -11.20
CA TYR A 162 18.18 8.80 -12.53
C TYR A 162 18.96 10.10 -12.75
#